data_AF-A0A3E0DUW8-F1
#
_entry.id   AF-A0A3E0DUW8-F1
#
_cell.length_a   1.000
_cell.length_b   1.000
_cell.length_c   1.000
_cell.angle_alpha   90.00
_cell.angle_beta   90.00
_cell.angle_gamma   90.00
#
_symmetry.space_group_name_H-M   'P 1'
#
loop_
_entity.id
_entity.type
_entity.pdbx_description
1 polymer ?
#
loop_
_entity_poly.entity_id
_entity_poly.type
_entity_poly.pdbx_seq_one_letter_code
_entity_poly.pdbx_strand_id
1 'polypeptide(L)'
;MKKLISKSLLILSLMFIVGQHAIAQVLEDYNPKWQEGEREKWFSSNDRLILDLDLETFPLASFSFEFPDHSVVFVGEKLWFFTDQDTVFTEQVADFKKEVSSERVNLTVFKNGISSDQASVKKILKSETLESSITEVGLLSDKRNFDRQSIRDFFVVGLLISLLLITLYKLAYPFIFAMMVKPISLLNAEDFSESGSLQKFFSIDILFYVFLVNMLLSLAMVTGLVAFRQEWLEARIELSFTSLIIIWLGGAFFLLILTILKFTAIRILSYLFDLGKLEFPHFFYLLRLVVISTIGLILVCAFFLLNEFSSIKMALELSFTGFFWIYILGILALFLIMVNRLGFKKYHLFTYLCIAELVPFLILAKLVLDLGH
;
A
#
# COMPACT_ATOMS: atom_id res chain seq x y z
N MET A 1 -0.24 15.02 -64.40
CA MET A 1 -1.12 14.95 -63.20
C MET A 1 -0.39 14.52 -61.92
N LYS A 2 0.47 13.49 -61.91
CA LYS A 2 1.21 13.05 -60.69
C LYS A 2 2.05 14.14 -59.99
N LYS A 3 2.66 15.08 -60.73
CA LYS A 3 3.45 16.20 -60.14
C LYS A 3 2.60 17.27 -59.44
N LEU A 4 1.32 17.43 -59.79
CA LEU A 4 0.44 18.41 -59.11
C LEU A 4 -0.07 17.86 -57.77
N ILE A 5 -0.36 16.56 -57.73
CA ILE A 5 -0.84 15.87 -56.52
C ILE A 5 0.25 15.86 -55.44
N SER A 6 1.51 15.64 -55.82
CA SER A 6 2.65 15.68 -54.89
C SER A 6 2.89 17.05 -54.27
N LYS A 7 2.72 18.15 -55.02
CA LYS A 7 2.87 19.51 -54.49
C LYS A 7 1.69 19.92 -53.59
N SER A 8 0.48 19.48 -53.92
CA SER A 8 -0.71 19.69 -53.08
C SER A 8 -0.60 18.94 -51.75
N LEU A 9 -0.11 17.70 -51.76
CA LEU A 9 0.10 16.90 -50.54
C LEU A 9 1.15 17.52 -49.62
N LEU A 10 2.19 18.12 -50.18
CA LEU A 10 3.27 18.75 -49.43
C LEU A 10 2.82 20.07 -48.79
N ILE A 11 1.95 20.84 -49.45
CA ILE A 11 1.32 22.04 -48.90
C ILE A 11 0.30 21.67 -47.82
N LEU A 12 -0.49 20.61 -48.01
CA LEU A 12 -1.44 20.13 -47.01
C LEU A 12 -0.71 19.61 -45.75
N SER A 13 0.42 18.92 -45.93
CA SER A 13 1.30 18.48 -44.84
C SER A 13 1.92 19.66 -44.09
N LEU A 14 2.34 20.71 -44.81
CA LEU A 14 2.89 21.92 -44.18
C LEU A 14 1.84 22.68 -43.36
N MET A 15 0.59 22.73 -43.84
CA MET A 15 -0.53 23.34 -43.10
C MET A 15 -0.92 22.55 -41.84
N PHE A 16 -0.75 21.22 -41.86
CA PHE A 16 -0.98 20.37 -40.68
C PHE A 16 0.10 20.54 -39.60
N ILE A 17 1.36 20.77 -39.99
CA ILE A 17 2.47 20.96 -39.04
C ILE A 17 2.37 22.31 -38.33
N VAL A 18 1.94 23.37 -39.03
CA VAL A 18 1.78 24.71 -38.43
C VAL A 18 0.55 24.77 -37.49
N GLY A 19 -0.47 23.93 -37.72
CA GLY A 19 -1.70 23.90 -36.91
C GLY A 19 -1.57 23.29 -35.51
N GLN A 20 -0.44 22.67 -35.17
CA GLN A 20 -0.25 22.00 -33.86
C GLN A 20 0.48 22.83 -32.80
N HIS A 21 0.91 24.06 -33.11
CA HIS A 21 1.39 24.98 -32.10
C HIS A 21 0.22 25.80 -31.54
N ALA A 22 -0.61 25.16 -30.72
CA ALA A 22 -1.60 25.86 -29.90
C ALA A 22 -0.87 26.64 -28.81
N ILE A 23 -0.59 27.92 -29.08
CA ILE A 23 -0.12 28.85 -28.05
C ILE A 23 -1.31 29.12 -27.14
N ALA A 24 -1.24 28.70 -25.88
CA ALA A 24 -2.25 29.04 -24.89
C ALA A 24 -2.37 30.56 -24.81
N GLN A 25 -3.58 31.09 -24.96
CA GLN A 25 -3.80 32.53 -24.91
C GLN A 25 -3.67 33.00 -23.47
N VAL A 26 -2.69 33.87 -23.20
CA VAL A 26 -2.54 34.55 -21.91
C VAL A 26 -3.62 35.63 -21.84
N LEU A 27 -4.54 35.49 -20.88
CA LEU A 27 -5.62 36.44 -20.63
C LEU A 27 -5.14 37.57 -19.72
N GLU A 28 -4.34 37.24 -18.72
CA GLU A 28 -3.80 38.21 -17.77
C GLU A 28 -2.43 37.75 -17.27
N ASP A 29 -1.45 38.65 -17.28
CA ASP A 29 -0.12 38.41 -16.74
C ASP A 29 0.02 39.10 -15.37
N TYR A 30 0.28 38.31 -14.32
CA TYR A 30 0.44 38.83 -12.95
C TYR A 30 1.91 39.08 -12.58
N ASN A 31 2.87 38.69 -13.43
CA ASN A 31 4.30 38.89 -13.19
C ASN A 31 4.69 40.35 -12.86
N PRO A 32 4.14 41.40 -13.51
CA PRO A 32 4.51 42.77 -13.15
C PRO A 32 3.91 43.24 -11.81
N LYS A 33 3.01 42.47 -11.19
CA LYS A 33 2.31 42.84 -9.95
C LYS A 33 2.97 42.26 -8.70
N TRP A 34 4.08 41.53 -8.81
CA TRP A 34 4.83 41.05 -7.67
C TRP A 34 5.33 42.20 -6.80
N GLN A 35 5.07 42.11 -5.50
CA GLN A 35 5.60 43.02 -4.49
C GLN A 35 6.67 42.29 -3.67
N GLU A 36 7.88 42.84 -3.62
CA GLU A 36 8.92 42.36 -2.72
C GLU A 36 8.56 42.70 -1.27
N GLY A 37 8.80 41.76 -0.35
CA GLY A 37 8.62 42.00 1.09
C GLY A 37 9.57 43.08 1.63
N GLU A 38 9.21 43.70 2.74
CA GLU A 38 10.07 44.66 3.43
C GLU A 38 11.40 43.99 3.83
N ARG A 39 12.52 44.58 3.41
CA ARG A 39 13.86 44.12 3.77
C ARG A 39 14.16 44.56 5.20
N GLU A 40 14.40 43.61 6.11
CA GLU A 40 14.73 43.94 7.51
C GLU A 40 16.10 44.65 7.64
N LYS A 41 17.04 44.40 6.73
CA LYS A 41 18.39 45.00 6.75
C LYS A 41 18.82 45.39 5.34
N TRP A 42 19.65 46.43 5.23
CA TRP A 42 20.20 46.87 3.94
C TRP A 42 21.04 45.80 3.20
N PHE A 43 21.56 44.81 3.95
CA PHE A 43 22.33 43.69 3.42
C PHE A 43 21.57 42.35 3.37
N SER A 44 20.29 42.29 3.79
CA SER A 44 19.52 41.05 3.70
C SER A 44 18.95 40.89 2.30
N SER A 45 19.02 39.67 1.77
CA SER A 45 18.25 39.27 0.60
C SER A 45 16.76 39.49 0.85
N ASN A 46 16.00 39.73 -0.23
CA ASN A 46 14.55 39.65 -0.11
C ASN A 46 14.16 38.17 0.03
N ASP A 47 13.36 37.87 1.04
CA ASP A 47 12.99 36.50 1.37
C ASP A 47 11.50 36.23 1.13
N ARG A 48 10.76 37.22 0.59
CA ARG A 48 9.31 37.14 0.37
C ARG A 48 8.86 37.86 -0.91
N LEU A 49 7.99 37.21 -1.67
CA LEU A 49 7.18 37.83 -2.72
C LEU A 49 5.69 37.77 -2.34
N ILE A 50 4.96 38.86 -2.57
CA ILE A 50 3.51 38.98 -2.34
C ILE A 50 2.84 39.33 -3.65
N LEU A 51 1.74 38.66 -3.97
CA LEU A 51 0.92 38.90 -5.16
C LEU A 51 -0.57 38.81 -4.82
N ASP A 52 -1.32 39.86 -5.15
CA ASP A 52 -2.76 39.86 -5.01
C ASP A 52 -3.43 39.23 -6.25
N LEU A 53 -4.08 38.09 -6.06
CA LEU A 53 -4.79 37.36 -7.12
C LEU A 53 -6.26 37.72 -7.12
N ASP A 54 -6.79 38.01 -8.32
CA ASP A 54 -8.22 38.22 -8.54
C ASP A 54 -8.89 36.93 -9.05
N LEU A 55 -9.85 36.44 -8.25
CA LEU A 55 -10.59 35.19 -8.48
C LEU A 55 -11.98 35.42 -9.08
N GLU A 56 -12.40 36.68 -9.28
CA GLU A 56 -13.67 36.98 -9.94
C GLU A 56 -13.55 37.01 -11.47
N THR A 57 -12.47 37.60 -11.95
CA THR A 57 -12.28 37.86 -13.37
C THR A 57 -11.83 36.58 -14.09
N PHE A 58 -12.61 36.17 -15.11
CA PHE A 58 -12.41 34.96 -15.93
C PHE A 58 -12.48 33.62 -15.14
N PRO A 59 -13.66 33.22 -14.63
CA PRO A 59 -13.81 32.02 -13.79
C PRO A 59 -13.53 30.70 -14.53
N LEU A 60 -13.64 30.68 -15.86
CA LEU A 60 -13.37 29.51 -16.70
C LEU A 60 -11.89 29.41 -17.13
N ALA A 61 -11.06 30.39 -16.78
CA ALA A 61 -9.63 30.36 -17.06
C ALA A 61 -8.89 29.44 -16.08
N SER A 62 -7.62 29.15 -16.38
CA SER A 62 -6.72 28.48 -15.45
C SER A 62 -5.57 29.42 -15.07
N PHE A 63 -5.17 29.40 -13.81
CA PHE A 63 -3.87 29.93 -13.42
C PHE A 63 -2.78 28.96 -13.85
N SER A 64 -1.66 29.51 -14.31
CA SER A 64 -0.40 28.83 -14.56
C SER A 64 0.61 29.39 -13.56
N PHE A 65 1.08 28.54 -12.66
CA PHE A 65 2.03 28.87 -11.63
C PHE A 65 3.38 28.27 -11.98
N GLU A 66 4.43 29.05 -11.78
CA GLU A 66 5.83 28.65 -11.92
C GLU A 66 6.57 29.16 -10.69
N PHE A 67 7.04 28.23 -9.86
CA PHE A 67 7.75 28.52 -8.63
C PHE A 67 9.09 27.79 -8.62
N PRO A 68 10.15 28.43 -8.10
CA PRO A 68 11.45 27.81 -8.06
C PRO A 68 11.54 26.80 -6.91
N ASP A 69 12.56 25.96 -6.93
CA ASP A 69 12.85 24.97 -5.89
C ASP A 69 12.94 25.60 -4.48
N HIS A 70 12.71 24.79 -3.43
CA HIS A 70 12.81 25.17 -2.03
C HIS A 70 11.98 26.40 -1.63
N SER A 71 10.83 26.61 -2.27
CA SER A 71 9.92 27.72 -2.00
C SER A 71 8.74 27.25 -1.15
N VAL A 72 8.39 28.05 -0.16
CA VAL A 72 7.18 27.85 0.66
C VAL A 72 6.09 28.79 0.16
N VAL A 73 4.97 28.23 -0.32
CA VAL A 73 3.87 29.02 -0.90
C VAL A 73 2.69 29.05 0.07
N PHE A 74 2.21 30.26 0.38
CA PHE A 74 1.03 30.53 1.19
C PHE A 74 -0.05 31.19 0.34
N VAL A 75 -1.30 30.82 0.62
CA VAL A 75 -2.50 31.42 0.05
C VAL A 75 -3.30 32.03 1.20
N GLY A 76 -3.30 33.35 1.31
CA GLY A 76 -3.76 34.06 2.49
C GLY A 76 -2.92 33.69 3.72
N GLU A 77 -3.57 33.19 4.77
CA GLU A 77 -2.91 32.72 6.01
C GLU A 77 -2.62 31.21 6.00
N LYS A 78 -3.03 30.48 4.95
CA LYS A 78 -2.91 29.02 4.87
C LYS A 78 -1.65 28.63 4.10
N LEU A 79 -0.84 27.75 4.69
CA LEU A 79 0.25 27.08 3.97
C LEU A 79 -0.34 26.21 2.85
N TRP A 80 0.07 26.45 1.61
CA TRP A 80 -0.45 25.72 0.47
C TRP A 80 0.41 24.50 0.15
N PHE A 81 1.70 24.70 -0.14
CA PHE A 81 2.68 23.63 -0.33
C PHE A 81 4.12 24.14 -0.24
N PHE A 82 5.06 23.20 -0.20
CA PHE A 82 6.49 23.41 -0.30
C PHE A 82 7.00 22.76 -1.59
N THR A 83 7.87 23.45 -2.34
CA THR A 83 8.47 22.93 -3.57
C THR A 83 9.83 22.30 -3.28
N ASP A 84 10.01 21.01 -3.57
CA ASP A 84 11.33 20.36 -3.48
C ASP A 84 12.21 20.65 -4.72
N GLN A 85 11.57 20.96 -5.85
CA GLN A 85 12.19 21.22 -7.16
C GLN A 85 11.43 22.34 -7.88
N ASP A 86 11.98 22.88 -8.97
CA ASP A 86 11.28 23.85 -9.82
C ASP A 86 9.94 23.27 -10.28
N THR A 87 8.85 23.97 -9.98
CA THR A 87 7.49 23.46 -10.08
C THR A 87 6.67 24.32 -11.02
N VAL A 88 6.07 23.69 -12.03
CA VAL A 88 5.08 24.32 -12.91
C VAL A 88 3.78 23.53 -12.87
N PHE A 89 2.66 24.19 -12.58
CA PHE A 89 1.35 23.55 -12.59
C PHE A 89 0.25 24.53 -12.95
N THR A 90 -0.91 23.98 -13.30
CA THR A 90 -2.09 24.78 -13.67
C THR A 90 -3.31 24.38 -12.88
N GLU A 91 -4.10 25.36 -12.46
CA GLU A 91 -5.35 25.14 -11.71
C GLU A 91 -6.48 26.03 -12.22
N GLN A 92 -7.71 25.50 -12.28
CA GLN A 92 -8.87 26.28 -12.71
C GLN A 92 -9.24 27.34 -11.68
N VAL A 93 -9.53 28.56 -12.13
CA VAL A 93 -9.92 29.68 -11.26
C VAL A 93 -11.16 29.32 -10.42
N ALA A 94 -12.13 28.63 -11.01
CA ALA A 94 -13.33 28.19 -10.31
C ALA A 94 -13.05 27.21 -9.16
N ASP A 95 -12.08 26.31 -9.31
CA ASP A 95 -11.73 25.32 -8.29
C ASP A 95 -10.87 25.95 -7.19
N PHE A 96 -9.91 26.80 -7.57
CA PHE A 96 -9.11 27.58 -6.64
C PHE A 96 -9.99 28.51 -5.77
N LYS A 97 -11.04 29.12 -6.36
CA LYS A 97 -12.02 29.94 -5.62
C LYS A 97 -12.80 29.15 -4.58
N LYS A 98 -13.13 27.88 -4.85
CA LYS A 98 -13.82 27.01 -3.87
C LYS A 98 -12.93 26.73 -2.65
N GLU A 99 -11.63 26.59 -2.83
CA GLU A 99 -10.70 26.33 -1.72
C GLU A 99 -10.51 27.56 -0.83
N VAL A 100 -10.42 28.75 -1.44
CA VAL A 100 -10.04 29.99 -0.75
C VAL A 100 -11.24 30.78 -0.20
N SER A 101 -12.46 30.53 -0.72
CA SER A 101 -13.71 31.16 -0.25
C SER A 101 -13.71 32.70 -0.23
N SER A 102 -12.83 33.34 -1.00
CA SER A 102 -12.66 34.80 -1.07
C SER A 102 -12.59 35.27 -2.51
N GLU A 103 -12.96 36.53 -2.78
CA GLU A 103 -12.93 37.12 -4.13
C GLU A 103 -11.51 37.51 -4.57
N ARG A 104 -10.67 37.87 -3.61
CA ARG A 104 -9.24 38.15 -3.79
C ARG A 104 -8.44 37.42 -2.74
N VAL A 105 -7.23 36.99 -3.11
CA VAL A 105 -6.33 36.33 -2.18
C VAL A 105 -4.89 36.73 -2.40
N ASN A 106 -4.18 36.87 -1.27
CA ASN A 106 -2.77 37.22 -1.28
C ASN A 106 -1.97 35.92 -1.38
N LEU A 107 -1.27 35.74 -2.49
CA LEU A 107 -0.30 34.68 -2.68
C LEU A 107 1.05 35.16 -2.14
N THR A 108 1.62 34.43 -1.18
CA THR A 108 2.92 34.76 -0.60
C THR A 108 3.91 33.63 -0.84
N VAL A 109 5.06 33.92 -1.44
CA VAL A 109 6.13 32.95 -1.69
C VAL A 109 7.33 33.31 -0.83
N PHE A 110 7.80 32.37 -0.02
CA PHE A 110 9.01 32.51 0.78
C PHE A 110 10.14 31.64 0.24
N LYS A 111 11.28 32.26 -0.04
CA LYS A 111 12.54 31.61 -0.37
C LYS A 111 13.67 32.62 -0.16
N ASN A 112 14.78 32.19 0.43
CA ASN A 112 15.92 33.07 0.67
C ASN A 112 16.48 33.58 -0.67
N GLY A 113 16.52 34.90 -0.86
CA GLY A 113 17.04 35.49 -2.10
C GLY A 113 16.12 35.38 -3.30
N ILE A 114 14.81 35.25 -3.08
CA ILE A 114 13.84 35.22 -4.17
C ILE A 114 13.66 36.61 -4.81
N SER A 115 13.63 36.61 -6.15
CA SER A 115 13.39 37.79 -6.97
C SER A 115 12.19 37.58 -7.89
N SER A 116 11.57 38.67 -8.34
CA SER A 116 10.31 38.65 -9.10
C SER A 116 10.40 37.94 -10.46
N ASP A 117 11.60 37.70 -10.98
CA ASP A 117 11.88 36.97 -12.21
C ASP A 117 11.88 35.43 -12.04
N GLN A 118 11.97 34.94 -10.80
CA GLN A 118 12.03 33.51 -10.49
C GLN A 118 10.65 32.88 -10.27
N ALA A 119 9.61 33.69 -10.06
CA ALA A 119 8.25 33.23 -9.87
C ALA A 119 7.32 33.85 -10.91
N SER A 120 6.51 33.04 -11.59
CA SER A 120 5.61 33.49 -12.64
C SER A 120 4.19 32.99 -12.41
N VAL A 121 3.22 33.91 -12.48
CA VAL A 121 1.80 33.61 -12.37
C VAL A 121 1.07 34.24 -13.54
N LYS A 122 0.37 33.43 -14.33
CA LYS A 122 -0.39 33.89 -15.49
C LYS A 122 -1.76 33.26 -15.48
N LYS A 123 -2.76 34.00 -15.96
CA LYS A 123 -4.10 33.48 -16.23
C LYS A 123 -4.19 33.13 -17.71
N ILE A 124 -4.41 31.87 -18.02
CA ILE A 124 -4.42 31.33 -19.39
C ILE A 124 -5.78 30.72 -19.72
N LEU A 125 -6.20 30.84 -20.98
CA LEU A 125 -7.36 30.13 -21.52
C LEU A 125 -6.91 28.75 -22.00
N LYS A 126 -7.35 27.70 -21.31
CA LYS A 126 -7.03 26.32 -21.72
C LYS A 126 -7.97 25.92 -22.86
N SER A 127 -7.42 25.71 -24.05
CA SER A 127 -8.17 25.10 -25.16
C SER A 127 -8.37 23.62 -24.84
N GLU A 128 -9.62 23.16 -24.74
CA GLU A 128 -9.95 21.74 -24.64
C GLU A 128 -9.54 21.04 -25.93
N THR A 129 -8.33 20.47 -25.98
CA THR A 129 -7.95 19.23 -26.67
C THR A 129 -6.44 19.03 -26.67
N LEU A 130 -5.96 18.23 -25.72
CA LEU A 130 -5.10 17.05 -25.92
C LEU A 130 -4.62 16.62 -24.53
N GLU A 131 -5.00 15.41 -24.12
CA GLU A 131 -4.20 14.57 -23.24
C GLU A 131 -2.87 14.26 -23.97
N SER A 132 -2.02 15.26 -24.13
CA SER A 132 -0.64 15.07 -24.57
C SER A 132 0.20 14.94 -23.32
N SER A 133 0.48 13.68 -22.96
CA SER A 133 1.71 13.22 -22.31
C SER A 133 2.47 14.33 -21.59
N ILE A 134 1.98 14.70 -20.41
CA ILE A 134 2.83 15.33 -19.41
C ILE A 134 3.88 14.27 -19.11
N THR A 135 5.13 14.63 -19.36
CA THR A 135 6.25 13.92 -18.78
C THR A 135 6.16 14.24 -17.28
N GLU A 136 5.37 13.45 -16.56
CA GLU A 136 5.16 13.53 -15.11
C GLU A 136 6.46 13.13 -14.42
N VAL A 137 7.42 14.05 -14.41
CA VAL A 137 8.53 14.05 -13.49
C VAL A 137 8.38 15.32 -12.67
N GLY A 138 7.77 15.16 -11.50
CA GLY A 138 7.69 16.21 -10.48
C GLY A 138 6.38 17.00 -10.49
N LEU A 139 5.63 16.86 -9.40
CA LEU A 139 4.50 17.71 -9.00
C LEU A 139 3.21 17.64 -9.82
N LEU A 140 2.71 16.43 -10.01
CA LEU A 140 1.46 16.19 -9.30
C LEU A 140 1.83 16.08 -7.83
N SER A 141 1.52 17.11 -7.05
CA SER A 141 1.00 16.81 -5.73
C SER A 141 -0.19 15.91 -6.03
N ASP A 142 0.05 14.59 -6.06
CA ASP A 142 -0.99 13.61 -5.86
C ASP A 142 -1.76 14.20 -4.71
N LYS A 143 -2.95 14.69 -5.03
CA LYS A 143 -3.91 15.12 -4.05
C LYS A 143 -4.17 13.84 -3.29
N ARG A 144 -3.35 13.60 -2.25
CA ARG A 144 -3.46 12.53 -1.28
C ARG A 144 -4.66 12.91 -0.43
N ASN A 145 -5.84 12.92 -1.06
CA ASN A 145 -7.10 12.52 -0.45
C ASN A 145 -7.07 11.00 -0.18
N PHE A 146 -5.90 10.48 0.16
CA PHE A 146 -5.73 9.13 0.62
C PHE A 146 -5.94 9.20 2.12
N ASP A 147 -7.04 8.61 2.57
CA ASP A 147 -7.39 8.57 3.97
C ASP A 147 -6.47 7.56 4.71
N ARG A 148 -5.21 7.98 4.92
CA ARG A 148 -4.23 7.25 5.75
C ARG A 148 -4.79 6.96 7.13
N GLN A 149 -5.66 7.85 7.60
CA GLN A 149 -6.33 7.72 8.88
C GLN A 149 -7.29 6.53 8.86
N SER A 150 -8.10 6.36 7.81
CA SER A 150 -8.95 5.16 7.63
C SER A 150 -8.17 3.84 7.70
N ILE A 151 -6.95 3.77 7.13
CA ILE A 151 -6.15 2.54 7.15
C ILE A 151 -5.56 2.27 8.53
N ARG A 152 -5.06 3.31 9.20
CA ARG A 152 -4.56 3.21 10.57
C ARG A 152 -5.69 2.83 11.53
N ASP A 153 -6.84 3.46 11.40
CA ASP A 153 -8.02 3.20 12.22
C ASP A 153 -8.53 1.77 11.99
N PHE A 154 -8.61 1.33 10.73
CA PHE A 154 -8.91 -0.06 10.39
C PHE A 154 -7.93 -1.03 11.05
N PHE A 155 -6.63 -0.79 10.91
CA PHE A 155 -5.61 -1.69 11.46
C PHE A 155 -5.68 -1.76 12.99
N VAL A 156 -5.80 -0.61 13.66
CA VAL A 156 -5.88 -0.54 15.13
C VAL A 156 -7.16 -1.20 15.64
N VAL A 157 -8.31 -0.93 15.03
CA VAL A 157 -9.58 -1.54 15.41
C VAL A 157 -9.55 -3.06 15.16
N GLY A 158 -9.07 -3.50 13.99
CA GLY A 158 -8.94 -4.91 13.66
C GLY A 158 -7.98 -5.65 14.61
N LEU A 159 -6.86 -5.02 14.97
CA LEU A 159 -5.91 -5.54 15.95
C LEU A 159 -6.54 -5.65 17.34
N LEU A 160 -7.26 -4.62 17.79
CA LEU A 160 -7.90 -4.60 19.11
C LEU A 160 -8.97 -5.70 19.21
N ILE A 161 -9.82 -5.85 18.20
CA ILE A 161 -10.82 -6.92 18.12
C ILE A 161 -10.13 -8.29 18.15
N SER A 162 -9.05 -8.47 17.38
CA SER A 162 -8.30 -9.73 17.34
C SER A 162 -7.69 -10.05 18.72
N LEU A 163 -7.07 -9.07 19.37
CA LEU A 163 -6.46 -9.24 20.71
C LEU A 163 -7.52 -9.51 21.78
N LEU A 164 -8.69 -8.87 21.69
CA LEU A 164 -9.81 -9.14 22.58
C LEU A 164 -10.26 -10.61 22.46
N LEU A 165 -10.47 -11.09 21.23
CA LEU A 165 -10.86 -12.47 20.98
C LEU A 165 -9.78 -13.47 21.41
N ILE A 166 -8.51 -13.16 21.18
CA ILE A 166 -7.38 -13.97 21.67
C ILE A 166 -7.35 -14.02 23.21
N THR A 167 -7.66 -12.91 23.87
CA THR A 167 -7.74 -12.85 25.33
C THR A 167 -8.90 -13.70 25.86
N LEU A 168 -10.07 -13.63 25.23
CA LEU A 168 -11.21 -14.49 25.54
C LEU A 168 -10.88 -15.96 25.30
N TYR A 169 -10.18 -16.28 24.21
CA TYR A 169 -9.71 -17.64 23.92
C TYR A 169 -8.74 -18.16 24.96
N LYS A 170 -7.75 -17.33 25.35
CA LYS A 170 -6.78 -17.67 26.40
C LYS A 170 -7.49 -17.96 27.73
N LEU A 171 -8.55 -17.22 28.05
CA LEU A 171 -9.35 -17.45 29.25
C LEU A 171 -10.13 -18.76 29.18
N ALA A 172 -10.74 -19.07 28.03
CA ALA A 172 -11.53 -20.28 27.84
C ALA A 172 -10.68 -21.56 27.70
N TYR A 173 -9.53 -21.48 27.02
CA TYR A 173 -8.67 -22.62 26.66
C TYR A 173 -7.18 -22.37 26.94
N PRO A 174 -6.79 -22.14 28.21
CA PRO A 174 -5.43 -21.71 28.57
C PRO A 174 -4.34 -22.73 28.21
N PHE A 175 -4.61 -24.03 28.36
CA PHE A 175 -3.65 -25.10 28.06
C PHE A 175 -3.35 -25.22 26.56
N ILE A 176 -4.39 -25.19 25.72
CA ILE A 176 -4.26 -25.29 24.26
C ILE A 176 -3.54 -24.05 23.73
N PHE A 177 -3.93 -22.87 24.20
CA PHE A 177 -3.26 -21.62 23.83
C PHE A 177 -1.76 -21.65 24.18
N ALA A 178 -1.41 -22.05 25.40
CA ALA A 178 -0.01 -22.13 25.83
C ALA A 178 0.80 -23.14 25.00
N MET A 179 0.19 -24.27 24.61
CA MET A 179 0.84 -25.27 23.76
C MET A 179 1.09 -24.74 22.34
N MET A 180 0.18 -23.92 21.79
CA MET A 180 0.28 -23.44 20.41
C MET A 180 1.12 -22.18 20.22
N VAL A 181 1.34 -21.38 21.28
CA VAL A 181 2.12 -20.13 21.18
C VAL A 181 3.59 -20.32 21.57
N LYS A 182 3.95 -21.37 22.33
CA LYS A 182 5.32 -21.59 22.80
C LYS A 182 6.28 -21.91 21.65
N PRO A 183 7.31 -21.08 21.38
CA PRO A 183 8.25 -21.31 20.26
C PRO A 183 9.18 -22.51 20.50
N ILE A 184 9.51 -22.82 21.77
CA ILE A 184 10.38 -23.93 22.16
C ILE A 184 9.83 -25.29 21.69
N SER A 185 8.49 -25.37 21.56
CA SER A 185 7.79 -26.57 21.10
C SER A 185 7.98 -26.86 19.60
N LEU A 186 8.58 -25.96 18.83
CA LEU A 186 9.01 -26.22 17.45
C LEU A 186 10.28 -27.09 17.41
N LEU A 187 11.12 -27.04 18.45
CA LEU A 187 12.36 -27.81 18.50
C LEU A 187 12.15 -29.18 19.18
N ASN A 188 11.25 -29.25 20.14
CA ASN A 188 10.93 -30.48 20.88
C ASN A 188 9.65 -31.11 20.33
N ALA A 189 9.78 -31.99 19.34
CA ALA A 189 8.68 -32.72 18.71
C ALA A 189 8.11 -33.89 19.56
N GLU A 190 8.54 -34.04 20.81
CA GLU A 190 8.16 -35.16 21.70
C GLU A 190 6.76 -35.00 22.32
N ASP A 191 6.26 -33.78 22.48
CA ASP A 191 4.97 -33.52 23.13
C ASP A 191 3.73 -34.01 22.35
N PHE A 192 3.88 -34.46 21.10
CA PHE A 192 2.77 -34.80 20.22
C PHE A 192 2.46 -36.29 20.07
N SER A 193 3.41 -37.17 20.36
CA SER A 193 3.18 -38.63 20.25
C SER A 193 2.49 -39.20 21.49
N GLU A 194 2.66 -38.56 22.65
CA GLU A 194 2.15 -39.06 23.94
C GLU A 194 0.80 -38.48 24.36
N SER A 195 0.32 -37.39 23.75
CA SER A 195 -1.03 -36.87 24.00
C SER A 195 -2.09 -37.72 23.29
N GLY A 196 -2.20 -38.99 23.68
CA GLY A 196 -3.04 -40.03 23.08
C GLY A 196 -4.55 -39.84 23.19
N SER A 197 -5.09 -38.63 23.36
CA SER A 197 -6.55 -38.46 23.47
C SER A 197 -7.13 -37.08 23.09
N LEU A 198 -6.35 -36.12 22.60
CA LEU A 198 -6.83 -34.74 22.55
C LEU A 198 -7.51 -34.38 21.23
N GLN A 199 -8.83 -34.56 21.25
CA GLN A 199 -9.85 -33.92 20.43
C GLN A 199 -9.85 -34.24 18.93
N LYS A 200 -11.04 -34.60 18.44
CA LYS A 200 -11.35 -34.57 17.01
C LYS A 200 -10.88 -33.22 16.48
N PHE A 201 -10.03 -33.18 15.47
CA PHE A 201 -9.46 -31.95 14.92
C PHE A 201 -10.50 -30.85 14.61
N PHE A 202 -11.73 -31.25 14.29
CA PHE A 202 -12.90 -30.37 14.13
C PHE A 202 -13.60 -30.00 15.45
N SER A 203 -12.88 -30.04 16.58
CA SER A 203 -13.41 -29.55 17.84
C SER A 203 -13.46 -28.03 17.78
N ILE A 204 -14.50 -27.48 18.38
CA ILE A 204 -14.86 -26.07 18.26
C ILE A 204 -13.72 -25.16 18.75
N ASP A 205 -12.97 -25.61 19.74
CA ASP A 205 -11.80 -24.94 20.32
C ASP A 205 -10.59 -24.85 19.38
N ILE A 206 -10.29 -25.91 18.61
CA ILE A 206 -9.21 -25.89 17.60
C ILE A 206 -9.64 -25.06 16.40
N LEU A 207 -10.88 -25.21 15.93
CA LEU A 207 -11.41 -24.41 14.83
C LEU A 207 -11.44 -22.92 15.18
N PHE A 208 -11.82 -22.59 16.42
CA PHE A 208 -11.79 -21.21 16.89
C PHE A 208 -10.37 -20.68 16.98
N TYR A 209 -9.39 -21.48 17.44
CA TYR A 209 -7.98 -21.09 17.39
C TYR A 209 -7.51 -20.80 15.95
N VAL A 210 -7.76 -21.72 15.02
CA VAL A 210 -7.39 -21.55 13.60
C VAL A 210 -8.05 -20.30 13.01
N PHE A 211 -9.30 -20.02 13.39
CA PHE A 211 -9.97 -18.78 13.00
C PHE A 211 -9.24 -17.53 13.53
N LEU A 212 -8.81 -17.49 14.79
CA LEU A 212 -8.05 -16.35 15.34
C LEU A 212 -6.73 -16.11 14.60
N VAL A 213 -6.02 -17.19 14.26
CA VAL A 213 -4.79 -17.11 13.46
C VAL A 213 -5.08 -16.54 12.07
N ASN A 214 -6.12 -17.04 11.40
CA ASN A 214 -6.55 -16.54 10.10
C ASN A 214 -7.05 -15.09 10.17
N MET A 215 -7.61 -14.65 11.29
CA MET A 215 -8.01 -13.27 11.52
C MET A 215 -6.79 -12.33 11.54
N LEU A 216 -5.72 -12.70 12.25
CA LEU A 216 -4.46 -11.96 12.25
C LEU A 216 -3.76 -12.00 10.88
N LEU A 217 -3.73 -13.17 10.23
CA LEU A 217 -3.12 -13.31 8.91
C LEU A 217 -3.87 -12.48 7.87
N SER A 218 -5.20 -12.47 7.91
CA SER A 218 -6.02 -11.64 7.03
C SER A 218 -5.79 -10.14 7.31
N LEU A 219 -5.64 -9.73 8.57
CA LEU A 219 -5.34 -8.33 8.91
C LEU A 219 -4.03 -7.88 8.26
N ALA A 220 -2.99 -8.71 8.35
CA ALA A 220 -1.71 -8.43 7.72
C ALA A 220 -1.80 -8.46 6.18
N MET A 221 -2.58 -9.38 5.62
CA MET A 221 -2.80 -9.49 4.17
C MET A 221 -3.53 -8.28 3.60
N VAL A 222 -4.60 -7.80 4.25
CA VAL A 222 -5.34 -6.59 3.80
C VAL A 222 -4.44 -5.36 3.91
N THR A 223 -3.66 -5.25 4.99
CA THR A 223 -2.68 -4.17 5.14
C THR A 223 -1.62 -4.21 4.03
N GLY A 224 -1.12 -5.40 3.69
CA GLY A 224 -0.21 -5.60 2.56
C GLY A 224 -0.84 -5.24 1.22
N LEU A 225 -2.07 -5.67 0.99
CA LEU A 225 -2.82 -5.40 -0.24
C LEU A 225 -3.00 -3.90 -0.46
N VAL A 226 -3.35 -3.16 0.59
CA VAL A 226 -3.47 -1.70 0.54
C VAL A 226 -2.13 -1.03 0.30
N ALA A 227 -1.03 -1.54 0.89
CA ALA A 227 0.31 -0.97 0.72
C ALA A 227 0.94 -1.23 -0.66
N PHE A 228 0.67 -2.38 -1.30
CA PHE A 228 1.28 -2.77 -2.58
C PHE A 228 0.39 -2.51 -3.80
N ARG A 229 -0.95 -2.57 -3.65
CA ARG A 229 -1.90 -2.57 -4.77
C ARG A 229 -3.02 -1.55 -4.57
N GLN A 230 -2.63 -0.37 -4.11
CA GLN A 230 -3.53 0.76 -3.90
C GLN A 230 -4.38 1.06 -5.16
N GLU A 231 -3.75 1.27 -6.31
CA GLU A 231 -4.43 1.60 -7.58
C GLU A 231 -5.41 0.52 -8.03
N TRP A 232 -5.05 -0.76 -7.84
CA TRP A 232 -5.93 -1.88 -8.21
C TRP A 232 -7.15 -1.98 -7.29
N LEU A 233 -6.99 -1.66 -5.99
CA LEU A 233 -8.11 -1.63 -5.07
C LEU A 233 -9.04 -0.46 -5.37
N GLU A 234 -8.49 0.74 -5.53
CA GLU A 234 -9.25 1.96 -5.78
C GLU A 234 -10.08 1.84 -7.07
N ALA A 235 -9.56 1.15 -8.09
CA ALA A 235 -10.29 0.88 -9.33
C ALA A 235 -11.52 -0.03 -9.17
N ARG A 236 -11.64 -0.77 -8.05
CA ARG A 236 -12.73 -1.76 -7.84
C ARG A 236 -13.57 -1.48 -6.60
N ILE A 237 -13.02 -0.83 -5.59
CA ILE A 237 -13.61 -0.67 -4.27
C ILE A 237 -13.17 0.69 -3.70
N GLU A 238 -14.13 1.46 -3.20
CA GLU A 238 -13.82 2.67 -2.42
C GLU A 238 -13.07 2.27 -1.13
N LEU A 239 -11.87 2.82 -0.93
CA LEU A 239 -11.01 2.60 0.24
C LEU A 239 -11.53 3.30 1.50
N SER A 240 -12.73 2.93 1.94
CA SER A 240 -13.30 3.37 3.21
C SER A 240 -12.96 2.41 4.35
N PHE A 241 -12.96 2.90 5.60
CA PHE A 241 -12.85 2.09 6.80
C PHE A 241 -13.79 0.86 6.77
N THR A 242 -15.05 1.07 6.40
CA THR A 242 -16.07 0.02 6.32
C THR A 242 -15.70 -1.06 5.30
N SER A 243 -15.23 -0.65 4.11
CA SER A 243 -14.78 -1.57 3.07
C SER A 243 -13.63 -2.45 3.57
N LEU A 244 -12.64 -1.85 4.25
CA LEU A 244 -11.48 -2.57 4.78
C LEU A 244 -11.88 -3.59 5.86
N ILE A 245 -12.80 -3.24 6.77
CA ILE A 245 -13.34 -4.16 7.78
C ILE A 245 -14.06 -5.34 7.12
N ILE A 246 -14.87 -5.10 6.09
CA ILE A 246 -15.58 -6.17 5.37
C ILE A 246 -14.59 -7.10 4.65
N ILE A 247 -13.61 -6.54 3.94
CA ILE A 247 -12.58 -7.32 3.24
C ILE A 247 -11.78 -8.16 4.22
N TRP A 248 -11.44 -7.60 5.39
CA TRP A 248 -10.73 -8.31 6.45
C TRP A 248 -11.54 -9.46 7.05
N LEU A 249 -12.78 -9.22 7.46
CA LEU A 249 -13.64 -10.27 7.99
C LEU A 249 -13.90 -11.36 6.94
N GLY A 250 -14.22 -10.96 5.70
CA GLY A 250 -14.37 -11.87 4.57
C GLY A 250 -13.11 -12.67 4.29
N GLY A 251 -11.94 -12.03 4.34
CA GLY A 251 -10.63 -12.66 4.18
C GLY A 251 -10.33 -13.68 5.29
N ALA A 252 -10.65 -13.36 6.54
CA ALA A 252 -10.47 -14.29 7.66
C ALA A 252 -11.31 -15.56 7.50
N PHE A 253 -12.59 -15.43 7.11
CA PHE A 253 -13.46 -16.59 6.82
C PHE A 253 -13.01 -17.36 5.58
N PHE A 254 -12.57 -16.67 4.53
CA PHE A 254 -12.03 -17.31 3.33
C PHE A 254 -10.79 -18.14 3.65
N LEU A 255 -9.83 -17.58 4.40
CA LEU A 255 -8.64 -18.30 4.86
C LEU A 255 -9.00 -19.47 5.79
N LEU A 256 -10.04 -19.34 6.62
CA LEU A 256 -10.55 -20.45 7.44
C LEU A 256 -11.05 -21.61 6.56
N ILE A 257 -11.84 -21.32 5.53
CA ILE A 257 -12.31 -22.35 4.60
C ILE A 257 -11.13 -23.02 3.88
N LEU A 258 -10.17 -22.22 3.40
CA LEU A 258 -8.96 -22.75 2.75
C LEU A 258 -8.14 -23.64 3.69
N THR A 259 -7.96 -23.24 4.95
CA THR A 259 -7.22 -24.06 5.94
C THR A 259 -7.96 -25.35 6.27
N ILE A 260 -9.29 -25.35 6.36
CA ILE A 260 -10.11 -26.56 6.53
C ILE A 260 -9.98 -27.49 5.31
N LEU A 261 -10.06 -26.95 4.09
CA LEU A 261 -9.88 -27.73 2.87
C LEU A 261 -8.48 -28.33 2.79
N LYS A 262 -7.45 -27.53 3.09
CA LYS A 262 -6.05 -27.96 3.15
C LYS A 262 -5.87 -29.12 4.12
N PHE A 263 -6.39 -28.99 5.34
CA PHE A 263 -6.30 -30.06 6.32
C PHE A 263 -7.03 -31.33 5.87
N THR A 264 -8.23 -31.18 5.30
CA THR A 264 -9.00 -32.32 4.78
C THR A 264 -8.23 -33.05 3.69
N ALA A 265 -7.55 -32.33 2.79
CA ALA A 265 -6.69 -32.91 1.77
C ALA A 265 -5.50 -33.68 2.39
N ILE A 266 -4.81 -33.10 3.38
CA ILE A 266 -3.71 -33.76 4.10
C ILE A 266 -4.19 -35.06 4.77
N ARG A 267 -5.39 -35.04 5.36
CA ARG A 267 -5.98 -36.21 6.01
C ARG A 267 -6.35 -37.31 5.01
N ILE A 268 -6.92 -36.94 3.86
CA ILE A 268 -7.22 -37.89 2.77
C ILE A 268 -5.92 -38.52 2.26
N LEU A 269 -4.88 -37.72 2.02
CA LEU A 269 -3.56 -38.20 1.61
C LEU A 269 -2.95 -39.13 2.66
N SER A 270 -3.00 -38.74 3.94
CA SER A 270 -2.45 -39.53 5.05
C SER A 270 -3.17 -40.86 5.21
N TYR A 271 -4.49 -40.89 5.01
CA TYR A 271 -5.28 -42.11 4.99
C TYR A 271 -4.95 -43.00 3.77
N LEU A 272 -4.89 -42.43 2.56
CA LEU A 272 -4.60 -43.16 1.32
C LEU A 272 -3.24 -43.86 1.37
N PHE A 273 -2.29 -43.25 2.06
CA PHE A 273 -0.91 -43.69 2.11
C PHE A 273 -0.49 -44.35 3.43
N ASP A 274 -1.44 -44.60 4.33
CA ASP A 274 -1.22 -45.24 5.64
C ASP A 274 -0.09 -44.56 6.45
N LEU A 275 -0.10 -43.23 6.51
CA LEU A 275 0.88 -42.43 7.25
C LEU A 275 0.66 -42.45 8.78
N GLY A 276 -0.35 -43.18 9.27
CA GLY A 276 -0.63 -43.32 10.70
C GLY A 276 -0.91 -41.98 11.39
N LYS A 277 -0.54 -41.86 12.68
CA LYS A 277 -0.80 -40.67 13.52
C LYS A 277 0.10 -39.45 13.21
N LEU A 278 0.86 -39.46 12.11
CA LEU A 278 1.86 -38.43 11.80
C LEU A 278 1.27 -37.16 11.14
N GLU A 279 0.00 -37.21 10.72
CA GLU A 279 -0.72 -36.07 10.16
C GLU A 279 -0.92 -34.93 11.18
N PHE A 280 -1.12 -35.27 12.45
CA PHE A 280 -1.39 -34.30 13.52
C PHE A 280 -0.14 -33.49 13.91
N PRO A 281 1.01 -34.13 14.23
CA PRO A 281 2.24 -33.39 14.49
C PRO A 281 2.66 -32.47 13.33
N HIS A 282 2.53 -32.95 12.08
CA HIS A 282 2.86 -32.19 10.88
C HIS A 282 2.05 -30.89 10.79
N PHE A 283 0.71 -31.00 10.91
CA PHE A 283 -0.15 -29.83 10.82
C PHE A 283 0.08 -28.84 11.97
N PHE A 284 0.14 -29.32 13.21
CA PHE A 284 0.30 -28.43 14.36
C PHE A 284 1.65 -27.72 14.35
N TYR A 285 2.71 -28.40 13.91
CA TYR A 285 4.00 -27.76 13.71
C TYR A 285 3.91 -26.59 12.73
N LEU A 286 3.29 -26.81 11.56
CA LEU A 286 3.14 -25.75 10.56
C LEU A 286 2.23 -24.62 11.03
N LEU A 287 1.14 -24.95 11.74
CA LEU A 287 0.25 -23.94 12.32
C LEU A 287 1.01 -23.05 13.31
N ARG A 288 1.84 -23.62 14.19
CA ARG A 288 2.66 -22.84 15.14
C ARG A 288 3.66 -21.94 14.44
N LEU A 289 4.31 -22.44 13.40
CA LEU A 289 5.22 -21.64 12.60
C LEU A 289 4.49 -20.43 12.02
N VAL A 290 3.35 -20.66 11.36
CA VAL A 290 2.54 -19.58 10.79
C VAL A 290 2.15 -18.57 11.87
N VAL A 291 1.72 -19.02 13.04
CA VAL A 291 1.36 -18.14 14.17
C VAL A 291 2.52 -17.24 14.59
N ILE A 292 3.69 -17.82 14.84
CA ILE A 292 4.87 -17.06 15.29
C ILE A 292 5.29 -16.05 14.21
N SER A 293 5.32 -16.46 12.96
CA SER A 293 5.65 -15.58 11.84
C SER A 293 4.60 -14.47 11.65
N THR A 294 3.32 -14.76 11.80
CA THR A 294 2.24 -13.77 11.71
C THR A 294 2.29 -12.78 12.87
N ILE A 295 2.63 -13.21 14.09
CA ILE A 295 2.86 -12.29 15.21
C ILE A 295 3.99 -11.32 14.88
N GLY A 296 5.12 -11.83 14.36
CA GLY A 296 6.23 -11.00 13.90
C GLY A 296 5.81 -9.99 12.82
N LEU A 297 5.07 -10.45 11.81
CA LEU A 297 4.54 -9.61 10.72
C LEU A 297 3.64 -8.49 11.27
N ILE A 298 2.70 -8.82 12.16
CA ILE A 298 1.79 -7.83 12.78
C ILE A 298 2.55 -6.79 13.60
N LEU A 299 3.61 -7.19 14.32
CA LEU A 299 4.44 -6.24 15.06
C LEU A 299 5.16 -5.26 14.13
N VAL A 300 5.70 -5.74 13.01
CA VAL A 300 6.32 -4.86 12.00
C VAL A 300 5.27 -3.93 11.39
N CYS A 301 4.11 -4.45 10.99
CA CYS A 301 3.00 -3.62 10.47
C CYS A 301 2.61 -2.53 11.47
N ALA A 302 2.43 -2.89 12.75
CA ALA A 302 2.04 -1.95 13.79
C ALA A 302 3.09 -0.85 14.00
N PHE A 303 4.37 -1.22 14.01
CA PHE A 303 5.46 -0.26 14.17
C PHE A 303 5.50 0.77 13.03
N PHE A 304 5.43 0.32 11.77
CA PHE A 304 5.52 1.22 10.62
C PHE A 304 4.23 2.02 10.38
N LEU A 305 3.05 1.42 10.60
CA LEU A 305 1.78 2.16 10.47
C LEU A 305 1.62 3.30 11.49
N LEU A 306 2.15 3.12 12.70
CA LEU A 306 2.01 4.11 13.78
C LEU A 306 3.11 5.17 13.77
N ASN A 307 4.32 4.84 13.33
CA ASN A 307 5.46 5.75 13.35
C ASN A 307 5.74 6.38 11.98
N GLU A 308 5.96 5.57 10.94
CA GLU A 308 6.46 6.05 9.65
C GLU A 308 5.82 5.31 8.47
N PHE A 309 4.75 5.90 7.93
CA PHE A 309 3.96 5.32 6.84
C PHE A 309 4.72 5.27 5.51
N SER A 310 5.66 6.19 5.25
CA SER A 310 6.47 6.23 4.02
C SER A 310 7.24 4.92 3.79
N SER A 311 7.75 4.34 4.86
CA SER A 311 8.62 3.16 4.84
C SER A 311 7.85 1.83 4.93
N ILE A 312 6.50 1.87 5.01
CA ILE A 312 5.68 0.67 5.21
C ILE A 312 5.82 -0.34 4.07
N LYS A 313 5.90 0.12 2.81
CA LYS A 313 6.00 -0.74 1.64
C LYS A 313 7.28 -1.59 1.69
N MET A 314 8.41 -0.93 1.95
CA MET A 314 9.71 -1.59 2.11
C MET A 314 9.72 -2.55 3.32
N ALA A 315 9.16 -2.12 4.44
CA ALA A 315 9.09 -2.96 5.64
C ALA A 315 8.24 -4.21 5.45
N LEU A 316 7.09 -4.08 4.77
CA LEU A 316 6.22 -5.19 4.42
C LEU A 316 6.89 -6.15 3.44
N GLU A 317 7.61 -5.64 2.44
CA GLU A 317 8.30 -6.46 1.45
C GLU A 317 9.38 -7.33 2.11
N LEU A 318 10.20 -6.72 2.98
CA LEU A 318 11.18 -7.43 3.77
C LEU A 318 10.50 -8.45 4.71
N SER A 319 9.37 -8.09 5.32
CA SER A 319 8.65 -8.97 6.25
C SER A 319 7.99 -10.15 5.55
N PHE A 320 7.40 -9.98 4.37
CA PHE A 320 6.85 -11.08 3.57
C PHE A 320 7.96 -11.98 3.05
N THR A 321 9.09 -11.42 2.63
CA THR A 321 10.29 -12.19 2.27
C THR A 321 10.81 -12.98 3.46
N GLY A 322 10.86 -12.37 4.65
CA GLY A 322 11.22 -13.04 5.90
C GLY A 322 10.25 -14.17 6.26
N PHE A 323 8.94 -13.91 6.19
CA PHE A 323 7.89 -14.91 6.42
C PHE A 323 8.07 -16.11 5.49
N PHE A 324 8.35 -15.87 4.21
CA PHE A 324 8.62 -16.90 3.21
C PHE A 324 9.84 -17.77 3.58
N TRP A 325 10.97 -17.16 3.94
CA TRP A 325 12.16 -17.89 4.34
C TRP A 325 11.98 -18.68 5.65
N ILE A 326 11.30 -18.10 6.64
CA ILE A 326 10.98 -18.80 7.90
C ILE A 326 10.11 -20.03 7.60
N TYR A 327 9.13 -19.90 6.71
CA TYR A 327 8.26 -21.01 6.31
C TYR A 327 9.03 -22.13 5.60
N ILE A 328 9.91 -21.79 4.64
CA ILE A 328 10.77 -22.78 3.97
C ILE A 328 11.68 -23.49 4.97
N LEU A 329 12.37 -22.73 5.83
CA LEU A 329 13.28 -23.29 6.82
C LEU A 329 12.53 -24.20 7.78
N GLY A 330 11.32 -23.82 8.17
CA GLY A 330 10.49 -24.65 9.02
C GLY A 330 10.00 -25.94 8.37
N ILE A 331 9.60 -25.93 7.09
CA ILE A 331 9.31 -27.16 6.35
C ILE A 331 10.55 -28.05 6.29
N LEU A 332 11.72 -27.48 6.03
CA LEU A 332 12.98 -28.23 6.01
C LEU A 332 13.31 -28.83 7.38
N ALA A 333 13.13 -28.07 8.47
CA ALA A 333 13.32 -28.59 9.83
C ALA A 333 12.32 -29.71 10.16
N LEU A 334 11.04 -29.54 9.80
CA LEU A 334 10.03 -30.58 9.95
C LEU A 334 10.39 -31.84 9.18
N PHE A 335 10.89 -31.68 7.96
CA PHE A 335 11.40 -32.76 7.14
C PHE A 335 12.53 -33.50 7.83
N LEU A 336 13.57 -32.82 8.31
CA LEU A 336 14.68 -33.45 9.02
C LEU A 336 14.22 -34.22 10.28
N ILE A 337 13.30 -33.62 11.07
CA ILE A 337 12.71 -34.28 12.26
C ILE A 337 11.97 -35.56 11.86
N MET A 338 11.18 -35.51 10.79
CA MET A 338 10.38 -36.63 10.33
C MET A 338 11.22 -37.74 9.69
N VAL A 339 12.30 -37.39 8.99
CA VAL A 339 13.26 -38.35 8.43
C VAL A 339 13.96 -39.15 9.52
N ASN A 340 14.30 -38.52 10.64
CA ASN A 340 14.93 -39.22 11.77
C ASN A 340 13.94 -40.14 12.52
N ARG A 341 12.63 -39.94 12.36
CA ARG A 341 11.57 -40.70 13.07
C ARG A 341 10.87 -41.76 12.21
N LEU A 342 10.86 -41.60 10.88
CA LEU A 342 10.20 -42.51 9.95
C LEU A 342 11.14 -43.60 9.44
N GLY A 343 10.65 -44.84 9.32
CA GLY A 343 11.38 -45.89 8.63
C GLY A 343 11.55 -45.57 7.13
N PHE A 344 12.69 -45.96 6.54
CA PHE A 344 13.08 -45.69 5.15
C PHE A 344 11.98 -45.92 4.09
N LYS A 345 11.06 -46.87 4.33
CA LYS A 345 9.94 -47.17 3.41
C LYS A 345 8.91 -46.05 3.26
N LYS A 346 8.73 -45.15 4.24
CA LYS A 346 7.69 -44.10 4.21
C LYS A 346 8.25 -42.69 3.87
N TYR A 347 9.55 -42.59 3.61
CA TYR A 347 10.26 -41.32 3.35
C TYR A 347 9.76 -40.58 2.10
N HIS A 348 9.68 -41.28 0.97
CA HIS A 348 9.25 -40.68 -0.32
C HIS A 348 7.87 -40.02 -0.21
N LEU A 349 7.03 -40.61 0.64
CA LEU A 349 5.65 -40.22 0.85
C LEU A 349 5.53 -38.92 1.66
N PHE A 350 6.38 -38.77 2.69
CA PHE A 350 6.48 -37.53 3.44
C PHE A 350 7.03 -36.38 2.58
N THR A 351 8.00 -36.65 1.70
CA THR A 351 8.52 -35.68 0.74
C THR A 351 7.41 -35.17 -0.19
N TYR A 352 6.53 -36.05 -0.68
CA TYR A 352 5.39 -35.63 -1.53
C TYR A 352 4.40 -34.73 -0.78
N LEU A 353 4.15 -35.00 0.50
CA LEU A 353 3.27 -34.19 1.33
C LEU A 353 3.84 -32.78 1.54
N CYS A 354 5.13 -32.67 1.84
CA CYS A 354 5.80 -31.37 1.97
C CYS A 354 5.83 -30.59 0.64
N ILE A 355 6.08 -31.26 -0.50
CA ILE A 355 6.05 -30.63 -1.82
C ILE A 355 4.65 -30.13 -2.17
N ALA A 356 3.61 -30.92 -1.86
CA ALA A 356 2.22 -30.54 -2.09
C ALA A 356 1.80 -29.29 -1.29
N GLU A 357 2.46 -28.98 -0.18
CA GLU A 357 2.24 -27.74 0.58
C GLU A 357 3.15 -26.59 0.13
N LEU A 358 4.40 -26.90 -0.26
CA LEU A 358 5.40 -25.91 -0.64
C LEU A 358 5.09 -25.29 -2.01
N VAL A 359 4.56 -26.06 -2.97
CA VAL A 359 4.25 -25.55 -4.32
C VAL A 359 3.12 -24.50 -4.31
N PRO A 360 1.93 -24.73 -3.70
CA PRO A 360 0.89 -23.70 -3.63
C PRO A 360 1.34 -22.47 -2.85
N PHE A 361 2.15 -22.66 -1.81
CA PHE A 361 2.75 -21.56 -1.05
C PHE A 361 3.72 -20.73 -1.90
N LEU A 362 4.60 -21.37 -2.67
CA LEU A 362 5.49 -20.71 -3.62
C LEU A 362 4.72 -19.92 -4.68
N ILE A 363 3.62 -20.47 -5.20
CA ILE A 363 2.77 -19.78 -6.18
C ILE A 363 2.16 -18.53 -5.53
N LEU A 364 1.62 -18.63 -4.31
CA LEU A 364 1.07 -17.48 -3.58
C LEU A 364 2.14 -16.44 -3.25
N ALA A 365 3.32 -16.87 -2.78
CA ALA A 365 4.42 -15.97 -2.44
C ALA A 365 4.95 -15.27 -3.69
N LYS A 366 5.12 -16.00 -4.80
CA LYS A 366 5.49 -15.43 -6.09
C LYS A 366 4.42 -14.45 -6.56
N LEU A 367 3.14 -14.77 -6.42
CA LEU A 367 2.06 -13.85 -6.77
C LEU A 367 2.17 -12.58 -5.89
N VAL A 368 2.34 -12.70 -4.57
CA VAL A 368 2.49 -11.51 -3.71
C VAL A 368 3.75 -10.68 -4.04
N LEU A 369 4.87 -11.33 -4.38
CA LEU A 369 6.18 -10.68 -4.61
C LEU A 369 6.37 -10.14 -6.04
N ASP A 370 6.03 -10.90 -7.09
CA ASP A 370 6.01 -10.38 -8.48
C ASP A 370 4.96 -9.28 -8.63
N LEU A 371 3.94 -9.25 -7.76
CA LEU A 371 3.02 -8.12 -7.71
C LEU A 371 3.62 -6.86 -7.04
N GLY A 372 4.89 -6.86 -6.61
CA GLY A 372 5.61 -5.69 -6.09
C GLY A 372 6.35 -4.85 -7.13
N HIS A 373 6.43 -5.31 -8.38
CA HIS A 373 6.98 -4.59 -9.53
C HIS A 373 5.91 -4.07 -10.48
#